data_AF-A0A942SH53-F1
#
_entry.id   AF-A0A942SH53-F1
#
_cell.length_a   1.000
_cell.length_b   1.000
_cell.length_c   1.000
_cell.angle_alpha   90.00
_cell.angle_beta   90.00
_cell.angle_gamma   90.00
#
_symmetry.space_group_name_H-M   'P 1'
#
loop_
_entity.id
_entity.type
_entity.pdbx_description
1 polymer ?
#
loop_
_entity_poly.entity_id
_entity_poly.type
_entity_poly.pdbx_seq_one_letter_code
_entity_poly.pdbx_strand_id
1 'polypeptide(L)'
;MPTPLQPNFTFEQMKQWIFANIFTPPIMPISGNLDHVPKKKGIYFWFMNPDGYKALSNFVTINPIEPRVEDKDGYHLVYLGTAGTVKNGGGHLHQRIEWHITQHHTTANICHGTLSTFRAGVGSLISDDLILYPNSTMEQEVNDIFKKYFRVYWIEYNDDKLIDEHEKNLIREIRPLLNIKNNPNTRFIAPENPTKFYRQRRNLVYQFTRVRLGCGNNNDIKQVNNLPSMETSKYNHQIMEKGKDFIEISILQNQSIHAVINGIEGLPNRRCKFMIRDFKNQTNLIYPSTRNNGWRTTGSGNQNIYTYFNNVDPAKNNSIRWVIIQNEMIEKKVDECIIRIVVSTSDDNNEKGLEPSSEQVMPPSKPPTKTGTNMQAIPRLPGKNENICYLVPCASKKASNLLQYFTNNSLDNLVFNEELGEFRKELIRILENTNSHTRKKAIKGQKKEVQLKKQKIDLQKRIEAYKLYSAGKLYGAADSINWTNNQAKKVYIISALFGIIRADNYIPDYDLALSDSLDGKNNLARKFWKGKLDNTIQKLLIENSTIFNLLSKEYSKVFNNETKQLLTSTNIERTKNDRSDMPNKNGIWLKNHLL
;
A
#
# COMPACT_ATOMS: atom_id res chain seq x y z
N MET A 1 -34.07 -24.47 15.34
CA MET A 1 -32.71 -24.06 15.76
C MET A 1 -31.75 -25.13 15.27
N PRO A 2 -30.57 -24.77 14.75
CA PRO A 2 -29.62 -25.75 14.30
C PRO A 2 -29.09 -26.57 15.46
N THR A 3 -28.85 -27.86 15.24
CA THR A 3 -28.16 -28.71 16.21
C THR A 3 -26.78 -28.12 16.54
N PRO A 4 -26.34 -28.07 17.81
CA PRO A 4 -25.02 -27.55 18.15
C PRO A 4 -23.88 -28.28 17.40
N LEU A 5 -22.92 -27.53 16.87
CA LEU A 5 -21.70 -28.11 16.29
C LEU A 5 -20.82 -28.61 17.43
N GLN A 6 -20.35 -29.86 17.35
CA GLN A 6 -19.38 -30.37 18.31
C GLN A 6 -17.96 -29.96 17.88
N PRO A 7 -17.05 -29.63 18.82
CA PRO A 7 -15.72 -29.09 18.53
C PRO A 7 -14.80 -30.02 17.72
N ASN A 8 -15.17 -31.30 17.56
CA ASN A 8 -14.38 -32.35 16.92
C ASN A 8 -15.06 -32.93 15.67
N PHE A 9 -16.01 -32.22 15.04
CA PHE A 9 -16.59 -32.67 13.78
C PHE A 9 -15.50 -32.81 12.71
N THR A 10 -15.47 -33.97 12.05
CA THR A 10 -14.67 -34.16 10.84
C THR A 10 -15.22 -33.29 9.71
N PHE A 11 -14.44 -33.16 8.63
CA PHE A 11 -14.87 -32.45 7.43
C PHE A 11 -16.22 -32.99 6.90
N GLU A 12 -16.39 -34.31 6.80
CA GLU A 12 -17.64 -34.93 6.33
C GLU A 12 -18.81 -34.69 7.30
N GLN A 13 -18.57 -34.74 8.61
CA GLN A 13 -19.60 -34.42 9.60
C GLN A 13 -20.03 -32.95 9.51
N MET A 14 -19.10 -32.03 9.28
CA MET A 14 -19.43 -30.63 9.04
C MET A 14 -20.23 -30.42 7.76
N LYS A 15 -19.83 -31.10 6.67
CA LYS A 15 -20.56 -31.08 5.40
C LYS A 15 -22.00 -31.56 5.59
N GLN A 16 -22.19 -32.71 6.24
CA GLN A 16 -23.53 -33.24 6.55
C GLN A 16 -24.33 -32.27 7.42
N TRP A 17 -23.70 -31.70 8.45
CA TRP A 17 -24.34 -30.72 9.32
C TRP A 17 -24.79 -29.47 8.57
N ILE A 18 -23.99 -28.94 7.64
CA ILE A 18 -24.40 -27.80 6.80
C ILE A 18 -25.67 -28.17 6.04
N PHE A 19 -25.65 -29.28 5.28
CA PHE A 19 -26.78 -29.65 4.43
C PHE A 19 -28.05 -30.03 5.20
N ALA A 20 -27.92 -30.51 6.44
CA ALA A 20 -29.06 -30.75 7.31
C ALA A 20 -29.72 -29.47 7.85
N ASN A 21 -29.03 -28.33 7.82
CA ASN A 21 -29.47 -27.09 8.48
C ASN A 21 -29.67 -25.90 7.53
N ILE A 22 -29.11 -25.90 6.32
CA ILE A 22 -29.28 -24.79 5.37
C ILE A 22 -30.72 -24.70 4.87
N PHE A 23 -31.21 -23.47 4.73
CA PHE A 23 -32.48 -23.19 4.07
C PHE A 23 -32.34 -23.38 2.55
N THR A 24 -33.35 -24.00 1.95
CA THR A 24 -33.45 -24.22 0.50
C THR A 24 -34.81 -23.72 -0.01
N PRO A 25 -34.91 -23.23 -1.27
CA PRO A 25 -33.84 -23.11 -2.27
C PRO A 25 -32.84 -21.97 -1.95
N PRO A 26 -31.61 -22.01 -2.54
CA PRO A 26 -30.69 -20.87 -2.46
C PRO A 26 -31.24 -19.68 -3.24
N ILE A 27 -30.69 -18.50 -2.96
CA ILE A 27 -30.93 -17.30 -3.78
C ILE A 27 -29.76 -17.02 -4.72
N MET A 28 -30.09 -16.45 -5.88
CA MET A 28 -29.11 -15.78 -6.72
C MET A 28 -28.92 -14.34 -6.24
N PRO A 29 -27.68 -13.83 -6.17
CA PRO A 29 -27.38 -12.51 -5.62
C PRO A 29 -27.75 -11.39 -6.60
N ILE A 30 -29.06 -11.14 -6.76
CA ILE A 30 -29.63 -10.09 -7.61
C ILE A 30 -30.51 -9.20 -6.72
N SER A 31 -30.49 -7.89 -6.94
CA SER A 31 -31.11 -6.84 -6.10
C SER A 31 -32.64 -6.89 -5.95
N GLY A 32 -33.31 -7.93 -6.44
CA GLY A 32 -34.76 -8.15 -6.28
C GLY A 32 -35.14 -9.54 -5.75
N ASN A 33 -34.17 -10.34 -5.30
CA ASN A 33 -34.42 -11.73 -4.86
C ASN A 33 -34.17 -11.93 -3.36
N LEU A 34 -34.42 -10.89 -2.54
CA LEU A 34 -34.13 -10.90 -1.10
C LEU A 34 -35.36 -10.99 -0.20
N ASP A 35 -36.57 -10.92 -0.78
CA ASP A 35 -37.83 -10.90 -0.01
C ASP A 35 -38.02 -12.15 0.86
N HIS A 36 -37.39 -13.25 0.47
CA HIS A 36 -37.48 -14.55 1.14
C HIS A 36 -36.38 -14.74 2.20
N VAL A 37 -35.41 -13.82 2.27
CA VAL A 37 -34.35 -13.86 3.27
C VAL A 37 -34.91 -13.32 4.60
N PRO A 38 -34.85 -14.10 5.68
CA PRO A 38 -35.45 -13.72 6.95
C PRO A 38 -34.73 -12.53 7.61
N LYS A 39 -35.49 -11.74 8.36
CA LYS A 39 -34.94 -10.74 9.29
C LYS A 39 -34.52 -11.37 10.63
N LYS A 40 -33.74 -12.46 10.55
CA LYS A 40 -33.22 -13.21 11.71
C LYS A 40 -31.70 -13.20 11.76
N LYS A 41 -31.13 -13.53 12.92
CA LYS A 41 -29.69 -13.76 13.06
C LYS A 41 -29.29 -15.07 12.36
N GLY A 42 -28.02 -15.21 11.97
CA GLY A 42 -27.55 -16.47 11.43
C GLY A 42 -26.21 -16.44 10.72
N ILE A 43 -25.94 -17.51 9.98
CA ILE A 43 -24.75 -17.68 9.13
C ILE A 43 -25.22 -17.79 7.68
N TYR A 44 -24.59 -17.06 6.76
CA TYR A 44 -24.83 -17.18 5.33
C TYR A 44 -23.60 -17.78 4.63
N PHE A 45 -23.85 -18.53 3.55
CA PHE A 45 -22.89 -19.36 2.85
C PHE A 45 -22.93 -19.03 1.36
N TRP A 46 -21.80 -18.62 0.81
CA TRP A 46 -21.63 -18.28 -0.59
C TRP A 46 -20.96 -19.44 -1.32
N PHE A 47 -21.73 -20.04 -2.22
CA PHE A 47 -21.30 -21.10 -3.09
C PHE A 47 -21.01 -20.54 -4.48
N MET A 48 -19.93 -21.00 -5.10
CA MET A 48 -19.46 -20.50 -6.39
C MET A 48 -19.36 -21.63 -7.41
N ASN A 49 -19.85 -21.37 -8.62
CA ASN A 49 -19.72 -22.26 -9.76
C ASN A 49 -18.23 -22.51 -10.08
N PRO A 50 -17.81 -23.73 -10.46
CA PRO A 50 -16.43 -24.03 -10.83
C PRO A 50 -15.85 -23.15 -11.96
N ASP A 51 -16.66 -22.66 -12.89
CA ASP A 51 -16.21 -21.72 -13.91
C ASP A 51 -15.81 -20.36 -13.33
N GLY A 52 -16.31 -20.04 -12.14
CA GLY A 52 -15.96 -18.85 -11.37
C GLY A 52 -14.47 -18.79 -11.00
N TYR A 53 -13.78 -19.92 -10.81
CA TYR A 53 -12.34 -19.91 -10.49
C TYR A 53 -11.50 -19.28 -11.59
N LYS A 54 -11.82 -19.58 -12.86
CA LYS A 54 -11.16 -19.00 -14.03
C LYS A 54 -11.54 -17.53 -14.23
N ALA A 55 -12.79 -17.18 -13.92
CA ALA A 55 -13.27 -15.82 -14.06
C ALA A 55 -12.82 -14.87 -12.93
N LEU A 56 -12.47 -15.41 -11.76
CA LEU A 56 -12.18 -14.64 -10.56
C LEU A 56 -10.87 -13.85 -10.63
N SER A 57 -9.83 -14.37 -11.29
CA SER A 57 -8.55 -13.67 -11.33
C SER A 57 -7.68 -14.02 -12.53
N ASN A 58 -7.13 -12.98 -13.15
CA ASN A 58 -6.00 -13.07 -14.08
C ASN A 58 -4.66 -12.74 -13.42
N PHE A 59 -4.65 -12.36 -12.14
CA PHE A 59 -3.47 -11.88 -11.42
C PHE A 59 -2.81 -12.97 -10.57
N VAL A 60 -3.62 -13.88 -10.02
CA VAL A 60 -3.17 -14.99 -9.20
C VAL A 60 -3.94 -16.24 -9.59
N THR A 61 -3.28 -17.41 -9.58
CA THR A 61 -3.96 -18.67 -9.82
C THR A 61 -4.83 -19.02 -8.61
N ILE A 62 -6.14 -19.05 -8.81
CA ILE A 62 -7.12 -19.41 -7.79
C ILE A 62 -7.71 -20.78 -8.13
N ASN A 63 -7.21 -21.82 -7.47
CA ASN A 63 -7.74 -23.18 -7.61
C ASN A 63 -8.67 -23.54 -6.44
N PRO A 64 -9.57 -24.53 -6.61
CA PRO A 64 -10.31 -25.13 -5.50
C PRO A 64 -9.36 -25.63 -4.39
N ILE A 65 -9.84 -25.61 -3.16
CA ILE A 65 -9.12 -26.15 -1.99
C ILE A 65 -9.75 -27.47 -1.62
N GLU A 66 -8.94 -28.53 -1.51
CA GLU A 66 -9.42 -29.85 -1.09
C GLU A 66 -9.19 -30.10 0.41
N PRO A 67 -10.10 -30.82 1.08
CA PRO A 67 -11.42 -31.23 0.59
C PRO A 67 -12.40 -30.03 0.51
N ARG A 68 -13.38 -30.09 -0.40
CA ARG A 68 -14.37 -28.99 -0.62
C ARG A 68 -15.81 -29.41 -0.37
N VAL A 69 -16.61 -28.45 0.11
CA VAL A 69 -18.05 -28.62 0.27
C VAL A 69 -18.72 -28.22 -1.03
N GLU A 70 -19.36 -29.19 -1.68
CA GLU A 70 -20.07 -29.04 -2.94
C GLU A 70 -21.55 -29.27 -2.69
N ASP A 71 -22.40 -28.40 -3.23
CA ASP A 71 -23.85 -28.57 -3.15
C ASP A 71 -24.41 -29.37 -4.34
N LYS A 72 -25.74 -29.55 -4.38
CA LYS A 72 -26.38 -30.47 -5.33
C LYS A 72 -26.18 -30.14 -6.81
N ASP A 73 -25.84 -28.90 -7.15
CA ASP A 73 -25.63 -28.48 -8.54
C ASP A 73 -24.15 -28.20 -8.84
N GLY A 74 -23.24 -28.71 -7.99
CA GLY A 74 -21.81 -28.64 -8.24
C GLY A 74 -21.12 -27.34 -7.86
N TYR A 75 -21.78 -26.43 -7.13
CA TYR A 75 -21.14 -25.20 -6.68
C TYR A 75 -20.32 -25.47 -5.41
N HIS A 76 -19.20 -24.77 -5.26
CA HIS A 76 -18.27 -24.94 -4.14
C HIS A 76 -18.45 -23.86 -3.08
N LEU A 77 -18.49 -24.22 -1.80
CA LEU A 77 -18.47 -23.26 -0.70
C LEU A 77 -17.13 -22.52 -0.66
N VAL A 78 -17.15 -21.22 -0.97
CA VAL A 78 -15.93 -20.39 -1.02
C VAL A 78 -15.91 -19.29 0.03
N TYR A 79 -17.06 -18.88 0.56
CA TYR A 79 -17.14 -17.87 1.61
C TYR A 79 -18.32 -18.11 2.55
N LEU A 80 -18.17 -17.78 3.83
CA LEU A 80 -19.26 -17.69 4.79
C LEU A 80 -19.09 -16.48 5.72
N GLY A 81 -20.19 -16.01 6.30
CA GLY A 81 -20.15 -14.93 7.28
C GLY A 81 -21.39 -14.88 8.16
N THR A 82 -21.34 -14.02 9.17
CA THR A 82 -22.37 -13.94 10.21
C THR A 82 -23.26 -12.71 10.09
N ALA A 83 -24.46 -12.84 10.65
CA ALA A 83 -25.44 -11.78 10.83
C ALA A 83 -25.95 -11.78 12.28
N GLY A 84 -25.97 -10.61 12.92
CA GLY A 84 -26.52 -10.42 14.27
C GLY A 84 -25.54 -10.64 15.43
N THR A 85 -24.23 -10.68 15.17
CA THR A 85 -23.18 -10.84 16.22
C THR A 85 -22.45 -9.55 16.58
N VAL A 86 -22.86 -8.41 16.01
CA VAL A 86 -22.26 -7.10 16.31
C VAL A 86 -22.72 -6.60 17.69
N LYS A 87 -21.87 -5.86 18.41
CA LYS A 87 -22.24 -5.20 19.68
C LYS A 87 -23.54 -4.40 19.46
N ASN A 88 -24.52 -4.60 20.35
CA ASN A 88 -25.90 -4.09 20.30
C ASN A 88 -26.89 -4.87 19.41
N GLY A 89 -26.54 -6.08 18.96
CA GLY A 89 -27.48 -6.97 18.24
C GLY A 89 -27.85 -6.46 16.84
N GLY A 90 -27.12 -5.48 16.32
CA GLY A 90 -27.37 -4.90 15.00
C GLY A 90 -27.07 -5.88 13.87
N GLY A 91 -28.00 -6.00 12.92
CA GLY A 91 -27.86 -6.78 11.69
C GLY A 91 -28.62 -8.10 11.69
N HIS A 92 -29.25 -8.41 10.56
CA HIS A 92 -29.91 -9.70 10.31
C HIS A 92 -29.52 -10.24 8.92
N LEU A 93 -29.85 -11.50 8.63
CA LEU A 93 -29.48 -12.20 7.40
C LEU A 93 -29.83 -11.38 6.16
N HIS A 94 -31.07 -10.88 6.06
CA HIS A 94 -31.50 -10.03 4.94
C HIS A 94 -30.57 -8.82 4.74
N GLN A 95 -30.34 -8.01 5.77
CA GLN A 95 -29.49 -6.82 5.68
C GLN A 95 -28.04 -7.16 5.33
N ARG A 96 -27.48 -8.25 5.89
CA ARG A 96 -26.07 -8.62 5.65
C ARG A 96 -25.85 -9.18 4.26
N ILE A 97 -26.80 -9.96 3.75
CA ILE A 97 -26.74 -10.49 2.38
C ILE A 97 -26.99 -9.34 1.38
N GLU A 98 -27.97 -8.49 1.63
CA GLU A 98 -28.22 -7.27 0.84
C GLU A 98 -26.97 -6.41 0.74
N TRP A 99 -26.30 -6.16 1.88
CA TRP A 99 -25.06 -5.39 1.94
C TRP A 99 -23.96 -5.95 1.02
N HIS A 100 -23.84 -7.27 0.88
CA HIS A 100 -22.89 -7.86 -0.06
C HIS A 100 -23.31 -7.70 -1.52
N ILE A 101 -24.61 -7.64 -1.81
CA ILE A 101 -25.14 -7.59 -3.18
C ILE A 101 -25.13 -6.16 -3.72
N THR A 102 -25.54 -5.19 -2.90
CA THR A 102 -25.89 -3.84 -3.37
C THR A 102 -24.89 -2.75 -2.96
N GLN A 103 -23.89 -3.08 -2.14
CA GLN A 103 -23.00 -2.05 -1.62
C GLN A 103 -22.11 -1.42 -2.70
N HIS A 104 -22.17 -0.09 -2.73
CA HIS A 104 -21.36 0.71 -3.62
C HIS A 104 -19.87 0.76 -3.26
N HIS A 105 -19.02 0.76 -4.28
CA HIS A 105 -17.58 0.93 -4.15
C HIS A 105 -17.23 2.43 -4.14
N THR A 106 -17.61 3.12 -3.07
CA THR A 106 -17.35 4.57 -2.92
C THR A 106 -16.01 4.83 -2.24
N THR A 107 -15.43 6.01 -2.49
CA THR A 107 -14.22 6.47 -1.81
C THR A 107 -14.38 6.42 -0.29
N ALA A 108 -15.54 6.84 0.22
CA ALA A 108 -15.85 6.76 1.63
C ALA A 108 -15.81 5.32 2.14
N ASN A 109 -16.45 4.38 1.45
CA ASN A 109 -16.50 2.98 1.89
C ASN A 109 -15.11 2.34 1.98
N ILE A 110 -14.23 2.68 1.04
CA ILE A 110 -12.86 2.19 1.05
C ILE A 110 -12.00 2.88 2.11
N CYS A 111 -12.05 4.21 2.17
CA CYS A 111 -11.26 4.98 3.12
C CYS A 111 -11.63 4.68 4.57
N HIS A 112 -12.91 4.52 4.89
CA HIS A 112 -13.38 4.20 6.24
C HIS A 112 -13.39 2.70 6.56
N GLY A 113 -13.09 1.84 5.57
CA GLY A 113 -13.08 0.39 5.81
C GLY A 113 -14.48 -0.22 5.99
N THR A 114 -15.52 0.46 5.49
CA THR A 114 -16.89 -0.02 5.55
C THR A 114 -17.30 -0.80 4.30
N LEU A 115 -16.46 -0.89 3.27
CA LEU A 115 -16.69 -1.84 2.17
C LEU A 115 -16.63 -3.28 2.70
N SER A 116 -17.62 -4.10 2.32
CA SER A 116 -17.68 -5.51 2.63
C SER A 116 -16.34 -6.17 2.32
N THR A 117 -15.82 -6.94 3.28
CA THR A 117 -14.55 -7.64 3.13
C THR A 117 -14.59 -8.67 2.01
N PHE A 118 -15.76 -9.25 1.75
CA PHE A 118 -16.00 -10.19 0.66
C PHE A 118 -16.02 -9.49 -0.70
N ARG A 119 -16.75 -8.37 -0.83
CA ARG A 119 -16.75 -7.55 -2.05
C ARG A 119 -15.36 -7.00 -2.37
N ALA A 120 -14.67 -6.45 -1.36
CA ALA A 120 -13.29 -5.99 -1.50
C ALA A 120 -12.35 -7.13 -1.91
N GLY A 121 -12.61 -8.34 -1.41
CA GLY A 121 -11.87 -9.54 -1.76
C GLY A 121 -12.02 -9.92 -3.23
N VAL A 122 -13.26 -10.07 -3.70
CA VAL A 122 -13.55 -10.39 -5.10
C VAL A 122 -13.07 -9.28 -6.04
N GLY A 123 -13.32 -8.01 -5.71
CA GLY A 123 -12.81 -6.86 -6.46
C GLY A 123 -11.28 -6.87 -6.60
N SER A 124 -10.56 -7.27 -5.56
CA SER A 124 -9.09 -7.35 -5.60
C SER A 124 -8.55 -8.50 -6.46
N LEU A 125 -9.36 -9.54 -6.68
CA LEU A 125 -8.99 -10.65 -7.54
C LEU A 125 -9.19 -10.30 -9.02
N ILE A 126 -10.18 -9.48 -9.35
CA ILE A 126 -10.49 -9.09 -10.74
C ILE A 126 -9.78 -7.80 -11.19
N SER A 127 -9.21 -7.00 -10.28
CA SER A 127 -8.60 -5.70 -10.61
C SER A 127 -7.45 -5.28 -9.71
N ASP A 128 -6.62 -4.36 -10.21
CA ASP A 128 -5.57 -3.64 -9.45
C ASP A 128 -6.13 -2.48 -8.61
N ASP A 129 -7.39 -2.10 -8.83
CA ASP A 129 -8.05 -0.99 -8.14
C ASP A 129 -9.52 -1.30 -7.86
N LEU A 130 -10.00 -0.95 -6.65
CA LEU A 130 -11.39 -1.19 -6.23
C LEU A 130 -12.37 -0.09 -6.69
N ILE A 131 -11.89 1.04 -7.22
CA ILE A 131 -12.69 2.16 -7.76
C ILE A 131 -12.02 2.71 -9.04
N LEU A 132 -12.39 2.18 -10.20
CA LEU A 132 -11.94 2.74 -11.49
C LEU A 132 -12.80 3.98 -11.85
N TYR A 133 -12.27 5.19 -11.65
CA TYR A 133 -12.93 6.44 -12.06
C TYR A 133 -12.84 6.68 -13.58
N PRO A 134 -13.82 7.37 -14.21
CA PRO A 134 -15.00 8.00 -13.62
C PRO A 134 -16.28 7.15 -13.61
N ASN A 135 -16.27 5.95 -14.18
CA ASN A 135 -17.49 5.15 -14.41
C ASN A 135 -17.60 3.87 -13.56
N SER A 136 -16.73 3.68 -12.55
CA SER A 136 -16.65 2.51 -11.65
C SER A 136 -17.17 1.21 -12.26
N THR A 137 -16.51 0.75 -13.34
CA THR A 137 -16.80 -0.58 -13.92
C THR A 137 -16.58 -1.68 -12.90
N MET A 138 -15.72 -1.44 -11.91
CA MET A 138 -15.38 -2.41 -10.87
C MET A 138 -16.55 -2.88 -10.02
N GLU A 139 -17.45 -1.96 -9.65
CA GLU A 139 -18.63 -2.34 -8.90
C GLU A 139 -19.55 -3.23 -9.75
N GLN A 140 -19.72 -2.88 -11.03
CA GLN A 140 -20.52 -3.63 -11.99
C GLN A 140 -19.91 -5.00 -12.25
N GLU A 141 -18.60 -5.09 -12.46
CA GLU A 141 -17.86 -6.33 -12.65
C GLU A 141 -17.99 -7.26 -11.43
N VAL A 142 -17.87 -6.75 -10.20
CA VAL A 142 -18.13 -7.54 -8.99
C VAL A 142 -19.57 -8.04 -8.96
N ASN A 143 -20.55 -7.18 -9.29
CA ASN A 143 -21.96 -7.56 -9.32
C ASN A 143 -22.23 -8.63 -10.38
N ASP A 144 -21.61 -8.53 -11.56
CA ASP A 144 -21.75 -9.49 -12.64
C ASP A 144 -21.13 -10.84 -12.26
N ILE A 145 -19.96 -10.83 -11.61
CA ILE A 145 -19.33 -12.04 -11.06
C ILE A 145 -20.26 -12.70 -10.03
N PHE A 146 -20.82 -11.93 -9.09
CA PHE A 146 -21.75 -12.44 -8.09
C PHE A 146 -22.99 -13.05 -8.77
N LYS A 147 -23.65 -12.30 -9.65
CA LYS A 147 -24.86 -12.74 -10.36
C LYS A 147 -24.64 -14.00 -11.18
N LYS A 148 -23.49 -14.11 -11.85
CA LYS A 148 -23.21 -15.20 -12.79
C LYS A 148 -22.71 -16.46 -12.09
N TYR A 149 -21.83 -16.33 -11.10
CA TYR A 149 -21.11 -17.47 -10.55
C TYR A 149 -21.48 -17.81 -9.11
N PHE A 150 -22.20 -16.97 -8.37
CA PHE A 150 -22.48 -17.21 -6.96
C PHE A 150 -23.94 -17.50 -6.66
N ARG A 151 -24.15 -18.24 -5.57
CA ARG A 151 -25.43 -18.39 -4.90
C ARG A 151 -25.28 -18.41 -3.39
N VAL A 152 -26.35 -18.06 -2.68
CA VAL A 152 -26.33 -17.88 -1.23
C VAL A 152 -27.33 -18.80 -0.55
N TYR A 153 -26.86 -19.51 0.48
CA TYR A 153 -27.67 -20.24 1.45
C TYR A 153 -27.51 -19.60 2.83
N TRP A 154 -28.38 -19.93 3.78
CA TRP A 154 -28.25 -19.47 5.16
C TRP A 154 -28.76 -20.50 6.17
N ILE A 155 -28.35 -20.33 7.43
CA ILE A 155 -28.87 -21.03 8.60
C ILE A 155 -29.33 -19.95 9.59
N GLU A 156 -30.55 -20.07 10.09
CA GLU A 156 -31.14 -19.17 11.09
C GLU A 156 -30.72 -19.57 12.52
N TYR A 157 -30.49 -18.56 13.37
CA TYR A 157 -30.12 -18.73 14.78
C TYR A 157 -30.96 -17.82 15.67
N ASN A 158 -31.21 -18.28 16.91
CA ASN A 158 -31.80 -17.44 17.95
C ASN A 158 -30.76 -16.90 18.94
N ASP A 159 -29.60 -17.57 19.08
CA ASP A 159 -28.51 -17.23 20.01
C ASP A 159 -27.27 -16.75 19.24
N ASP A 160 -26.71 -15.58 19.61
CA ASP A 160 -25.54 -15.00 18.96
C ASP A 160 -24.21 -15.62 19.38
N LYS A 161 -24.11 -16.17 20.60
CA LYS A 161 -22.88 -16.83 21.07
C LYS A 161 -22.57 -18.07 20.24
N LEU A 162 -23.61 -18.84 19.90
CA LEU A 162 -23.48 -20.02 19.04
C LEU A 162 -23.04 -19.66 17.62
N ILE A 163 -23.47 -18.51 17.08
CA ILE A 163 -23.11 -18.08 15.72
C ILE A 163 -21.59 -17.88 15.60
N ASP A 164 -20.98 -17.14 16.53
CA ASP A 164 -19.54 -16.84 16.48
C ASP A 164 -18.67 -18.10 16.68
N GLU A 165 -19.12 -19.04 17.53
CA GLU A 165 -18.44 -20.32 17.72
C GLU A 165 -18.55 -21.20 16.47
N HIS A 166 -19.75 -21.34 15.93
CA HIS A 166 -20.01 -22.14 14.74
C HIS A 166 -19.28 -21.57 13.52
N GLU A 167 -19.27 -20.24 13.31
CA GLU A 167 -18.49 -19.60 12.24
C GLU A 167 -17.01 -19.98 12.32
N LYS A 168 -16.40 -19.86 13.50
CA LYS A 168 -14.99 -20.20 13.71
C LYS A 168 -14.70 -21.66 13.40
N ASN A 169 -15.52 -22.58 13.92
CA ASN A 169 -15.36 -24.01 13.69
C ASN A 169 -15.50 -24.34 12.19
N LEU A 170 -16.55 -23.83 11.53
CA LEU A 170 -16.77 -24.04 10.10
C LEU A 170 -15.59 -23.53 9.26
N ILE A 171 -15.11 -22.31 9.50
CA ILE A 171 -13.96 -21.76 8.75
C ILE A 171 -12.69 -22.57 9.02
N ARG A 172 -12.47 -23.04 10.24
CA ARG A 172 -11.26 -23.77 10.61
C ARG A 172 -11.16 -25.12 9.91
N GLU A 173 -12.26 -25.88 9.87
CA GLU A 173 -12.25 -27.22 9.28
C GLU A 173 -12.48 -27.20 7.76
N ILE A 174 -13.41 -26.37 7.26
CA ILE A 174 -13.74 -26.32 5.82
C ILE A 174 -12.73 -25.48 5.03
N ARG A 175 -12.15 -24.47 5.67
CA ARG A 175 -11.14 -23.56 5.09
C ARG A 175 -11.61 -22.88 3.79
N PRO A 176 -12.81 -22.23 3.76
CA PRO A 176 -13.34 -21.64 2.54
C PRO A 176 -12.36 -20.64 1.91
N LEU A 177 -12.16 -20.74 0.60
CA LEU A 177 -11.13 -20.03 -0.16
C LEU A 177 -11.03 -18.53 0.19
N LEU A 178 -12.17 -17.85 0.27
CA LEU A 178 -12.28 -16.40 0.36
C LEU A 178 -12.48 -15.89 1.81
N ASN A 179 -12.53 -16.80 2.80
CA ASN A 179 -12.46 -16.44 4.23
C ASN A 179 -11.01 -16.23 4.64
N ILE A 180 -10.66 -15.01 5.07
CA ILE A 180 -9.32 -14.72 5.60
C ILE A 180 -9.27 -14.94 7.12
N LYS A 181 -10.16 -14.28 7.85
CA LYS A 181 -10.20 -14.34 9.31
C LYS A 181 -10.49 -15.78 9.76
N ASN A 182 -9.72 -16.28 10.74
CA ASN A 182 -9.83 -17.62 11.32
C ASN A 182 -9.52 -18.80 10.37
N ASN A 183 -9.18 -18.54 9.10
CA ASN A 183 -8.88 -19.62 8.15
C ASN A 183 -7.41 -20.07 8.35
N PRO A 184 -7.15 -21.34 8.72
CA PRO A 184 -5.81 -21.83 8.95
C PRO A 184 -4.94 -21.76 7.69
N ASN A 185 -5.51 -21.81 6.49
CA ASN A 185 -4.77 -21.68 5.22
C ASN A 185 -4.18 -20.26 5.04
N THR A 186 -4.68 -19.27 5.78
CA THR A 186 -4.07 -17.93 5.78
C THR A 186 -2.90 -17.84 6.75
N ARG A 187 -2.77 -18.78 7.69
CA ARG A 187 -1.68 -18.74 8.66
C ARG A 187 -0.36 -18.80 7.91
N PHE A 188 0.64 -18.14 8.47
CA PHE A 188 1.98 -18.16 7.90
C PHE A 188 2.51 -19.58 7.69
N ILE A 189 2.38 -20.43 8.72
CA ILE A 189 2.91 -21.80 8.73
C ILE A 189 2.17 -22.72 7.75
N ALA A 190 1.06 -22.27 7.16
CA ALA A 190 0.37 -23.05 6.16
C ALA A 190 1.22 -23.12 4.88
N PRO A 191 1.28 -24.30 4.23
CA PRO A 191 1.83 -24.43 2.89
C PRO A 191 1.25 -23.38 1.94
N GLU A 192 2.00 -23.03 0.89
CA GLU A 192 1.48 -22.14 -0.16
C GLU A 192 0.17 -22.70 -0.72
N ASN A 193 -0.85 -21.86 -0.73
CA ASN A 193 -2.21 -22.25 -1.11
C ASN A 193 -3.00 -21.06 -1.67
N PRO A 194 -4.09 -21.32 -2.42
CA PRO A 194 -4.89 -20.26 -3.05
C PRO A 194 -5.40 -19.18 -2.08
N THR A 195 -5.80 -19.52 -0.86
CA THR A 195 -6.27 -18.53 0.13
C THR A 195 -5.17 -17.57 0.55
N LYS A 196 -3.93 -18.07 0.69
CA LYS A 196 -2.77 -17.24 1.05
C LYS A 196 -2.45 -16.21 -0.05
N PHE A 197 -2.45 -16.64 -1.31
CA PHE A 197 -2.26 -15.75 -2.47
C PHE A 197 -3.39 -14.73 -2.59
N TYR A 198 -4.64 -15.18 -2.42
CA TYR A 198 -5.80 -14.28 -2.36
C TYR A 198 -5.63 -13.20 -1.30
N ARG A 199 -5.20 -13.55 -0.08
CA ARG A 199 -5.00 -12.56 0.98
C ARG A 199 -3.94 -11.53 0.60
N GLN A 200 -2.78 -11.97 0.11
CA GLN A 200 -1.69 -11.08 -0.30
C GLN A 200 -2.18 -10.10 -1.36
N ARG A 201 -2.87 -10.60 -2.38
CA ARG A 201 -3.45 -9.80 -3.45
C ARG A 201 -4.46 -8.78 -2.92
N ARG A 202 -5.40 -9.22 -2.08
CA ARG A 202 -6.40 -8.35 -1.46
C ARG A 202 -5.76 -7.22 -0.66
N ASN A 203 -4.77 -7.54 0.18
CA ASN A 203 -4.07 -6.54 0.98
C ASN A 203 -3.36 -5.51 0.09
N LEU A 204 -2.69 -5.96 -0.96
CA LEU A 204 -1.99 -5.10 -1.92
C LEU A 204 -2.95 -4.13 -2.62
N VAL A 205 -4.00 -4.65 -3.24
CA VAL A 205 -4.98 -3.85 -4.02
C VAL A 205 -5.74 -2.88 -3.12
N TYR A 206 -6.18 -3.34 -1.94
CA TYR A 206 -6.89 -2.50 -0.99
C TYR A 206 -6.04 -1.31 -0.53
N GLN A 207 -4.76 -1.56 -0.24
CA GLN A 207 -3.82 -0.52 0.15
C GLN A 207 -3.50 0.44 -1.00
N PHE A 208 -3.23 -0.09 -2.19
CA PHE A 208 -2.97 0.70 -3.38
C PHE A 208 -4.14 1.64 -3.67
N THR A 209 -5.37 1.10 -3.68
CA THR A 209 -6.58 1.88 -3.88
C THR A 209 -6.70 2.98 -2.82
N ARG A 210 -6.48 2.65 -1.55
CA ARG A 210 -6.53 3.62 -0.45
C ARG A 210 -5.49 4.73 -0.58
N VAL A 211 -4.26 4.40 -0.97
CA VAL A 211 -3.20 5.39 -1.17
C VAL A 211 -3.57 6.33 -2.32
N ARG A 212 -4.02 5.78 -3.45
CA ARG A 212 -4.46 6.58 -4.61
C ARG A 212 -5.62 7.51 -4.26
N LEU A 213 -6.60 7.04 -3.50
CA LEU A 213 -7.74 7.83 -3.04
C LEU A 213 -7.38 8.85 -1.96
N GLY A 214 -6.12 8.93 -1.52
CA GLY A 214 -5.72 9.84 -0.45
C GLY A 214 -6.32 9.46 0.91
N CYS A 215 -6.62 8.17 1.14
CA CYS A 215 -7.14 7.65 2.40
C CYS A 215 -6.06 7.64 3.52
N GLY A 216 -5.38 8.76 3.78
CA GLY A 216 -4.35 8.86 4.82
C GLY A 216 -3.82 10.27 5.11
N ASN A 217 -3.84 10.62 6.40
CA ASN A 217 -3.05 11.64 7.11
C ASN A 217 -3.51 13.11 7.07
N ASN A 218 -4.76 13.41 7.45
CA ASN A 218 -5.02 14.67 8.16
C ASN A 218 -4.39 14.56 9.56
N ASN A 219 -3.07 14.79 9.64
CA ASN A 219 -2.41 15.23 10.87
C ASN A 219 -2.73 16.71 11.17
N ASP A 220 -3.66 17.33 10.43
CA ASP A 220 -4.45 18.45 10.94
C ASP A 220 -5.46 17.93 11.99
N ILE A 221 -4.92 17.32 13.04
CA ILE A 221 -5.58 17.25 14.33
C ILE A 221 -5.62 18.70 14.81
N LYS A 222 -6.71 19.40 14.49
CA LYS A 222 -7.25 20.32 15.49
C LYS A 222 -7.34 19.49 16.75
N GLN A 223 -6.53 19.84 17.76
CA GLN A 223 -6.62 19.32 19.11
C GLN A 223 -8.03 19.63 19.63
N VAL A 224 -8.99 18.78 19.28
CA VAL A 224 -10.27 18.71 19.97
C VAL A 224 -10.01 17.73 21.10
N ASN A 225 -9.85 18.31 22.28
CA ASN A 225 -9.77 17.57 23.52
C ASN A 225 -11.01 16.67 23.66
N ASN A 226 -10.75 15.47 24.18
CA ASN A 226 -11.66 14.55 24.86
C ASN A 226 -12.50 13.55 24.02
N LEU A 227 -12.24 12.28 24.37
CA LEU A 227 -12.89 11.00 24.04
C LEU A 227 -12.79 10.46 22.60
N PRO A 228 -12.57 9.13 22.45
CA PRO A 228 -12.64 8.47 21.16
C PRO A 228 -14.10 8.52 20.66
N SER A 229 -14.37 9.37 19.68
CA SER A 229 -15.62 9.27 18.92
C SER A 229 -15.66 7.94 18.16
N MET A 230 -16.85 7.36 18.07
CA MET A 230 -17.16 6.08 17.41
C MET A 230 -16.94 6.11 15.89
N GLU A 231 -15.71 6.31 15.42
CA GLU A 231 -15.35 6.22 14.00
C GLU A 231 -14.47 5.00 13.71
N THR A 232 -15.17 3.88 13.49
CA THR A 232 -14.86 2.70 12.65
C THR A 232 -13.44 2.10 12.60
N SER A 233 -13.40 0.79 12.89
CA SER A 233 -12.38 -0.24 12.64
C SER A 233 -11.68 -0.32 11.25
N LYS A 234 -11.01 0.75 10.83
CA LYS A 234 -10.33 0.93 9.54
C LYS A 234 -9.35 -0.19 9.14
N TYR A 235 -8.79 -0.94 10.09
CA TYR A 235 -7.78 -1.97 9.84
C TYR A 235 -8.13 -3.37 10.39
N ASN A 236 -9.38 -3.63 10.78
CA ASN A 236 -9.78 -4.96 11.25
C ASN A 236 -9.54 -6.09 10.23
N HIS A 237 -9.46 -5.77 8.94
CA HIS A 237 -9.12 -6.72 7.88
C HIS A 237 -7.68 -7.25 7.94
N GLN A 238 -6.80 -6.65 8.75
CA GLN A 238 -5.42 -7.10 8.97
C GLN A 238 -5.29 -8.13 10.10
N ILE A 239 -6.36 -8.37 10.87
CA ILE A 239 -6.39 -9.42 11.89
C ILE A 239 -6.41 -10.78 11.19
N MET A 240 -5.35 -11.57 11.39
CA MET A 240 -5.22 -12.92 10.88
C MET A 240 -5.94 -13.93 11.79
N GLU A 241 -5.68 -13.80 13.09
CA GLU A 241 -6.16 -14.75 14.10
C GLU A 241 -6.50 -14.02 15.39
N LYS A 242 -7.58 -14.46 16.04
CA LYS A 242 -7.99 -13.99 17.35
C LYS A 242 -8.25 -15.20 18.25
N GLY A 243 -7.24 -15.54 19.06
CA GLY A 243 -7.34 -16.55 20.10
C GLY A 243 -7.95 -16.00 21.39
N LYS A 244 -8.06 -16.85 22.41
CA LYS A 244 -8.53 -16.46 23.75
C LYS A 244 -7.59 -15.43 24.38
N ASP A 245 -6.29 -15.67 24.26
CA ASP A 245 -5.25 -14.89 24.96
C ASP A 245 -4.32 -14.13 23.99
N PHE A 246 -4.65 -14.08 22.69
CA PHE A 246 -3.82 -13.37 21.73
C PHE A 246 -4.56 -12.88 20.48
N ILE A 247 -3.97 -11.90 19.80
CA ILE A 247 -4.38 -11.37 18.51
C ILE A 247 -3.15 -11.34 17.60
N GLU A 248 -3.26 -11.87 16.37
CA GLU A 248 -2.21 -11.75 15.34
C GLU A 248 -2.66 -10.82 14.21
N ILE A 249 -1.80 -9.87 13.86
CA ILE A 249 -2.05 -8.81 12.89
C ILE A 249 -0.93 -8.83 11.84
N SER A 250 -1.29 -8.76 10.56
CA SER A 250 -0.32 -8.69 9.46
C SER A 250 -0.13 -7.25 8.98
N ILE A 251 1.11 -6.80 8.79
CA ILE A 251 1.43 -5.42 8.41
C ILE A 251 2.47 -5.42 7.28
N LEU A 252 2.18 -4.75 6.17
CA LEU A 252 3.14 -4.61 5.07
C LEU A 252 4.24 -3.59 5.41
N GLN A 253 5.42 -3.74 4.82
CA GLN A 253 6.61 -2.89 5.03
C GLN A 253 6.32 -1.40 4.81
N ASN A 254 5.47 -1.08 3.84
CA ASN A 254 5.08 0.28 3.49
C ASN A 254 3.95 0.85 4.38
N GLN A 255 3.45 0.12 5.37
CA GLN A 255 2.40 0.57 6.28
C GLN A 255 2.95 1.03 7.62
N SER A 256 2.47 2.18 8.11
CA SER A 256 2.76 2.61 9.48
C SER A 256 2.10 1.64 10.47
N ILE A 257 2.92 0.90 11.21
CA ILE A 257 2.45 -0.01 12.28
C ILE A 257 1.57 0.74 13.27
N HIS A 258 1.94 1.96 13.64
CA HIS A 258 1.15 2.78 14.55
C HIS A 258 -0.26 3.06 13.99
N ALA A 259 -0.36 3.47 12.72
CA ALA A 259 -1.64 3.76 12.10
C ALA A 259 -2.52 2.50 12.01
N VAL A 260 -1.93 1.34 11.67
CA VAL A 260 -2.63 0.05 11.63
C VAL A 260 -3.19 -0.28 13.01
N ILE A 261 -2.33 -0.31 14.03
CA ILE A 261 -2.71 -0.69 15.40
C ILE A 261 -3.81 0.24 15.94
N ASN A 262 -3.72 1.55 15.67
CA ASN A 262 -4.73 2.51 16.11
C ASN A 262 -6.09 2.35 15.44
N GLY A 263 -6.17 1.80 14.23
CA GLY A 263 -7.45 1.56 13.56
C GLY A 263 -7.97 0.13 13.69
N ILE A 264 -7.40 -0.68 14.59
CA ILE A 264 -7.95 -1.99 14.97
C ILE A 264 -8.68 -1.84 16.30
N GLU A 265 -9.95 -2.22 16.32
CA GLU A 265 -10.75 -2.17 17.54
C GLU A 265 -10.50 -3.38 18.45
N GLY A 266 -10.55 -3.16 19.77
CA GLY A 266 -10.52 -4.23 20.76
C GLY A 266 -9.13 -4.82 21.01
N LEU A 267 -8.04 -4.13 20.63
CA LEU A 267 -6.71 -4.43 21.14
C LEU A 267 -6.61 -4.02 22.63
N PRO A 268 -5.70 -4.64 23.41
CA PRO A 268 -5.52 -4.31 24.82
C PRO A 268 -5.24 -2.81 25.03
N ASN A 269 -6.07 -2.16 25.84
CA ASN A 269 -5.88 -0.77 26.29
C ASN A 269 -5.00 -0.65 27.55
N ARG A 270 -4.48 -1.80 28.03
CA ARG A 270 -3.57 -1.93 29.17
C ARG A 270 -2.20 -2.44 28.74
N ARG A 271 -1.28 -2.56 29.70
CA ARG A 271 0.04 -3.16 29.51
C ARG A 271 -0.11 -4.55 28.86
N CYS A 272 0.59 -4.80 27.77
CA CYS A 272 0.54 -6.09 27.09
C CYS A 272 1.92 -6.51 26.57
N LYS A 273 2.07 -7.81 26.29
CA LYS A 273 3.26 -8.37 25.64
C LYS A 273 2.99 -8.53 24.15
N PHE A 274 4.00 -8.26 23.32
CA PHE A 274 3.91 -8.47 21.88
C PHE A 274 5.25 -8.91 21.29
N MET A 275 5.20 -9.48 20.10
CA MET A 275 6.37 -9.86 19.30
C MET A 275 6.11 -9.54 17.83
N ILE A 276 7.13 -9.06 17.13
CA ILE A 276 7.08 -8.77 15.69
C ILE A 276 8.03 -9.73 14.99
N ARG A 277 7.54 -10.38 13.93
CA ARG A 277 8.30 -11.39 13.18
C ARG A 277 8.03 -11.23 11.70
N ASP A 278 9.02 -11.58 10.88
CA ASP A 278 8.89 -11.64 9.43
C ASP A 278 7.75 -12.60 9.04
N PHE A 279 6.91 -12.15 8.10
CA PHE A 279 5.81 -12.93 7.56
C PHE A 279 6.29 -14.13 6.76
N LYS A 280 7.48 -14.14 6.15
CA LYS A 280 8.01 -15.28 5.37
C LYS A 280 8.93 -16.19 6.18
N ASN A 281 9.60 -15.68 7.21
CA ASN A 281 10.50 -16.44 8.07
C ASN A 281 10.33 -16.06 9.55
N GLN A 282 9.47 -16.76 10.29
CA GLN A 282 9.17 -16.37 11.68
C GLN A 282 10.33 -16.47 12.68
N THR A 283 11.42 -17.15 12.35
CA THR A 283 12.64 -17.11 13.18
C THR A 283 13.37 -15.77 13.06
N ASN A 284 13.12 -15.04 11.96
CA ASN A 284 13.58 -13.68 11.74
C ASN A 284 12.68 -12.70 12.52
N LEU A 285 13.04 -12.47 13.78
CA LEU A 285 12.39 -11.49 14.64
C LEU A 285 12.69 -10.07 14.16
N ILE A 286 11.72 -9.17 14.26
CA ILE A 286 11.88 -7.75 13.93
C ILE A 286 11.70 -6.97 15.22
N TYR A 287 12.60 -6.04 15.48
CA TYR A 287 12.61 -5.24 16.68
C TYR A 287 12.53 -6.12 17.95
N PRO A 288 13.36 -7.17 18.10
CA PRO A 288 13.30 -8.06 19.26
C PRO A 288 13.74 -7.36 20.55
N SER A 289 13.24 -7.83 21.69
CA SER A 289 13.89 -7.58 22.98
C SER A 289 15.06 -8.55 23.17
N THR A 290 16.22 -8.05 23.60
CA THR A 290 17.38 -8.88 23.93
C THR A 290 17.21 -9.64 25.24
N ARG A 291 16.31 -9.20 26.13
CA ARG A 291 16.14 -9.77 27.49
C ARG A 291 15.05 -10.83 27.58
N ASN A 292 14.07 -10.81 26.67
CA ASN A 292 12.83 -11.57 26.82
C ASN A 292 12.57 -12.50 25.62
N ASN A 293 13.61 -13.12 25.07
CA ASN A 293 13.50 -14.03 23.93
C ASN A 293 12.66 -13.44 22.77
N GLY A 294 12.93 -12.18 22.40
CA GLY A 294 12.20 -11.46 21.36
C GLY A 294 10.97 -10.68 21.83
N TRP A 295 10.31 -11.08 22.92
CA TRP A 295 9.08 -10.44 23.40
C TRP A 295 9.32 -9.05 23.97
N ARG A 296 8.46 -8.10 23.61
CA ARG A 296 8.41 -6.77 24.19
C ARG A 296 7.17 -6.62 25.04
N THR A 297 7.25 -5.72 26.01
CA THR A 297 6.11 -5.29 26.83
C THR A 297 5.90 -3.82 26.55
N THR A 298 4.64 -3.39 26.41
CA THR A 298 4.35 -1.95 26.43
C THR A 298 4.80 -1.39 27.79
N GLY A 299 5.28 -0.14 27.83
CA GLY A 299 5.98 0.42 28.99
C GLY A 299 5.14 0.46 30.29
N SER A 300 5.76 0.86 31.39
CA SER A 300 5.03 1.17 32.63
C SER A 300 4.12 2.40 32.47
N GLY A 301 3.07 2.49 33.28
CA GLY A 301 2.08 3.58 33.25
C GLY A 301 1.03 3.45 32.14
N ASN A 302 0.53 4.59 31.63
CA ASN A 302 -0.53 4.65 30.61
C ASN A 302 -0.09 4.23 29.18
N GLN A 303 1.06 3.55 29.04
CA GLN A 303 1.54 3.06 27.74
C GLN A 303 0.92 1.70 27.38
N ASN A 304 -0.10 1.76 26.53
CA ASN A 304 -0.71 0.59 25.91
C ASN A 304 -0.22 0.42 24.45
N ILE A 305 -0.74 -0.58 23.74
CA ILE A 305 -0.27 -0.89 22.38
C ILE A 305 -0.55 0.23 21.38
N TYR A 306 -1.62 1.01 21.58
CA TYR A 306 -2.02 2.13 20.73
C TYR A 306 -0.97 3.26 20.76
N THR A 307 -0.48 3.61 21.95
CA THR A 307 0.52 4.67 22.11
C THR A 307 1.95 4.17 21.94
N TYR A 308 2.22 2.88 22.20
CA TYR A 308 3.58 2.33 22.24
C TYR A 308 4.40 2.60 20.98
N PHE A 309 3.82 2.38 19.80
CA PHE A 309 4.54 2.46 18.53
C PHE A 309 4.88 3.89 18.09
N ASN A 310 4.16 4.89 18.60
CA ASN A 310 4.44 6.30 18.31
C ASN A 310 5.43 6.94 19.28
N ASN A 311 5.72 6.28 20.39
CA ASN A 311 6.70 6.75 21.35
C ASN A 311 8.13 6.57 20.79
N VAL A 312 9.05 7.38 21.30
CA VAL A 312 10.48 7.27 20.99
C VAL A 312 11.11 6.07 21.71
N ASP A 313 12.13 5.47 21.10
CA ASP A 313 12.98 4.46 21.73
C ASP A 313 14.29 5.09 22.21
N PRO A 314 14.49 5.26 23.53
CA PRO A 314 15.72 5.82 24.08
C PRO A 314 16.97 5.01 23.70
N ALA A 315 16.84 3.70 23.48
CA ALA A 315 17.96 2.85 23.11
C ALA A 315 18.36 2.98 21.62
N LYS A 316 17.59 3.72 20.82
CA LYS A 316 17.77 3.90 19.38
C LYS A 316 17.74 5.38 18.99
N ASN A 317 18.56 6.17 19.69
CA ASN A 317 18.75 7.61 19.44
C ASN A 317 17.45 8.42 19.48
N ASN A 318 16.53 8.06 20.37
CA ASN A 318 15.20 8.69 20.47
C ASN A 318 14.40 8.68 19.15
N SER A 319 14.65 7.71 18.27
CA SER A 319 13.85 7.54 17.05
C SER A 319 12.48 6.96 17.39
N ILE A 320 11.45 7.32 16.62
CA ILE A 320 10.09 6.79 16.81
C ILE A 320 10.07 5.28 16.51
N ARG A 321 9.44 4.49 17.39
CA ARG A 321 9.46 3.01 17.32
C ARG A 321 8.96 2.44 16.00
N TRP A 322 7.85 2.92 15.47
CA TRP A 322 7.34 2.40 14.20
C TRP A 322 8.30 2.67 13.02
N VAL A 323 9.06 3.77 13.04
CA VAL A 323 10.09 4.06 12.03
C VAL A 323 11.27 3.09 12.15
N ILE A 324 11.71 2.80 13.38
CA ILE A 324 12.76 1.82 13.64
C ILE A 324 12.36 0.45 13.08
N ILE A 325 11.12 0.02 13.36
CA ILE A 325 10.62 -1.28 12.90
C ILE A 325 10.58 -1.35 11.37
N GLN A 326 10.11 -0.30 10.68
CA GLN A 326 10.10 -0.27 9.22
C GLN A 326 11.50 -0.30 8.60
N ASN A 327 12.44 0.46 9.16
CA ASN A 327 13.83 0.41 8.70
C ASN A 327 14.42 -0.99 8.86
N GLU A 328 14.13 -1.66 9.99
CA GLU A 328 14.57 -3.02 10.22
C GLU A 328 13.92 -4.02 9.25
N MET A 329 12.64 -3.82 8.88
CA MET A 329 12.00 -4.58 7.81
C MET A 329 12.72 -4.39 6.47
N ILE A 330 13.09 -3.15 6.11
CA ILE A 330 13.82 -2.85 4.86
C ILE A 330 15.19 -3.52 4.86
N GLU A 331 15.96 -3.36 5.94
CA GLU A 331 17.29 -3.95 6.10
C GLU A 331 17.26 -5.47 6.00
N LYS A 332 16.24 -6.09 6.59
CA LYS A 332 16.04 -7.55 6.58
C LYS A 332 15.30 -8.07 5.34
N LYS A 333 14.96 -7.20 4.39
CA LYS A 333 14.18 -7.54 3.18
C LYS A 333 12.85 -8.23 3.50
N VAL A 334 12.17 -7.74 4.52
CA VAL A 334 10.87 -8.21 4.96
C VAL A 334 9.77 -7.34 4.35
N ASP A 335 8.97 -7.91 3.45
CA ASP A 335 7.87 -7.21 2.78
C ASP A 335 6.61 -7.09 3.66
N GLU A 336 6.43 -8.02 4.61
CA GLU A 336 5.27 -8.12 5.49
C GLU A 336 5.73 -8.68 6.85
N CYS A 337 5.25 -8.15 7.96
CA CYS A 337 5.50 -8.68 9.31
C CYS A 337 4.20 -9.05 10.03
N ILE A 338 4.31 -9.94 11.00
CA ILE A 338 3.22 -10.33 11.90
C ILE A 338 3.50 -9.75 13.28
N ILE A 339 2.52 -9.06 13.85
CA ILE A 339 2.50 -8.67 15.26
C ILE A 339 1.58 -9.61 16.03
N ARG A 340 2.15 -10.39 16.94
CA ARG A 340 1.39 -11.20 17.90
C ARG A 340 1.29 -10.45 19.22
N ILE A 341 0.09 -10.08 19.63
CA ILE A 341 -0.21 -9.36 20.87
C ILE A 341 -0.88 -10.32 21.84
N VAL A 342 -0.34 -10.47 23.05
CA VAL A 342 -0.94 -11.27 24.12
C VAL A 342 -1.94 -10.41 24.88
N VAL A 343 -3.17 -10.87 24.93
CA VAL A 343 -4.28 -10.29 25.70
C VAL A 343 -4.28 -11.02 27.03
N SER A 344 -3.49 -10.55 28.00
CA SER A 344 -3.55 -11.13 29.34
C SER A 344 -4.96 -10.97 29.90
N THR A 345 -5.60 -12.06 30.34
CA THR A 345 -6.89 -12.03 31.07
C THR A 345 -6.71 -12.11 32.58
N SER A 346 -5.53 -12.54 33.04
CA SER A 346 -5.19 -12.59 34.47
C SER A 346 -4.47 -11.30 34.86
N ASP A 347 -5.06 -10.58 35.80
CA ASP A 347 -4.37 -9.52 36.50
C ASP A 347 -3.18 -10.12 37.26
N ASP A 348 -1.96 -9.91 36.77
CA ASP A 348 -0.74 -10.06 37.55
C ASP A 348 -0.76 -8.96 38.65
N ASN A 349 -1.64 -9.12 39.64
CA ASN A 349 -1.92 -8.20 40.75
C ASN A 349 -0.84 -8.20 41.83
N ASN A 350 0.44 -8.21 41.45
CA ASN A 350 1.56 -8.16 42.41
C ASN A 350 2.48 -6.93 42.27
N GLU A 351 2.07 -5.87 41.56
CA GLU A 351 2.70 -4.55 41.72
C GLU A 351 1.95 -3.75 42.80
N LYS A 352 2.50 -3.81 44.02
CA LYS A 352 2.08 -3.04 45.20
C LYS A 352 2.14 -1.52 44.94
N GLY A 353 1.00 -0.86 45.16
CA GLY A 353 0.88 0.42 45.88
C GLY A 353 1.61 1.64 45.34
N LEU A 354 0.90 2.47 44.58
CA LEU A 354 1.06 3.92 44.61
C LEU A 354 -0.32 4.57 44.47
N GLU A 355 -0.77 5.20 45.54
CA GLU A 355 -2.01 5.98 45.59
C GLU A 355 -1.95 7.17 44.63
N PRO A 356 -3.07 7.56 44.01
CA PRO A 356 -3.15 8.78 43.20
C PRO A 356 -3.27 10.01 44.11
N SER A 357 -2.30 10.91 44.02
CA SER A 357 -2.36 12.24 44.63
C SER A 357 -3.36 13.15 43.91
N SER A 358 -4.05 13.92 44.72
CA SER A 358 -5.12 14.90 44.47
C SER A 358 -4.99 15.81 43.25
N GLU A 359 -6.18 16.12 42.71
CA GLU A 359 -6.47 17.11 41.68
C GLU A 359 -5.98 18.52 42.07
N GLN A 360 -5.22 19.17 41.17
CA GLN A 360 -5.06 20.61 41.17
C GLN A 360 -5.85 21.22 39.99
N VAL A 361 -6.84 22.01 40.34
CA VAL A 361 -7.67 22.83 39.44
C VAL A 361 -6.83 24.00 38.93
N MET A 362 -6.64 24.11 37.62
CA MET A 362 -6.05 25.30 36.98
C MET A 362 -7.13 26.34 36.61
N PRO A 363 -6.80 27.65 36.69
CA PRO A 363 -7.72 28.73 36.35
C PRO A 363 -7.83 28.97 34.82
N PRO A 364 -8.91 29.63 34.36
CA PRO A 364 -9.21 29.81 32.94
C PRO A 364 -8.26 30.81 32.25
N SER A 365 -7.75 30.43 31.08
CA SER A 365 -6.93 31.29 30.22
C SER A 365 -7.79 32.17 29.30
N LYS A 366 -7.35 33.43 29.13
CA LYS A 366 -7.98 34.46 28.27
C LYS A 366 -7.89 34.10 26.77
N PRO A 367 -8.86 34.54 25.95
CA PRO A 367 -8.88 34.25 24.51
C PRO A 367 -7.81 35.04 23.75
N PRO A 368 -7.18 34.46 22.70
CA PRO A 368 -6.19 35.15 21.89
C PRO A 368 -6.84 36.03 20.82
N THR A 369 -6.25 37.22 20.67
CA THR A 369 -6.57 38.26 19.69
C THR A 369 -6.25 37.80 18.26
N LYS A 370 -7.21 37.96 17.35
CA LYS A 370 -7.04 37.66 15.91
C LYS A 370 -6.21 38.75 15.22
N THR A 371 -5.07 38.39 14.65
CA THR A 371 -4.39 39.19 13.62
C THR A 371 -4.58 38.51 12.26
N GLY A 372 -5.20 39.23 11.33
CA GLY A 372 -5.48 38.74 9.98
C GLY A 372 -4.22 38.66 9.13
N THR A 373 -4.05 37.56 8.41
CA THR A 373 -3.03 37.39 7.37
C THR A 373 -3.73 37.19 6.02
N ASN A 374 -3.41 38.08 5.07
CA ASN A 374 -3.89 38.07 3.70
C ASN A 374 -3.44 36.77 2.99
N MET A 375 -4.38 35.92 2.59
CA MET A 375 -4.12 34.81 1.66
C MET A 375 -4.11 35.35 0.23
N GLN A 376 -2.96 35.30 -0.43
CA GLN A 376 -2.87 35.46 -1.89
C GLN A 376 -3.41 34.21 -2.58
N ALA A 377 -4.11 34.43 -3.70
CA ALA A 377 -4.81 33.41 -4.47
C ALA A 377 -3.87 32.36 -5.06
N ILE A 378 -4.19 31.09 -4.85
CA ILE A 378 -3.56 29.93 -5.51
C ILE A 378 -3.95 29.98 -7.00
N PRO A 379 -3.00 29.83 -7.94
CA PRO A 379 -3.30 29.78 -9.37
C PRO A 379 -4.29 28.65 -9.70
N ARG A 380 -5.30 28.95 -10.52
CA ARG A 380 -6.29 27.96 -11.00
C ARG A 380 -5.57 26.80 -11.71
N LEU A 381 -5.93 25.57 -11.35
CA LEU A 381 -5.51 24.36 -12.05
C LEU A 381 -6.01 24.41 -13.52
N PRO A 382 -5.21 23.92 -14.48
CA PRO A 382 -5.61 23.84 -15.89
C PRO A 382 -6.86 22.96 -16.09
N GLY A 383 -7.58 23.21 -17.18
CA GLY A 383 -8.82 22.49 -17.51
C GLY A 383 -8.58 21.00 -17.79
N LYS A 384 -9.61 20.17 -17.61
CA LYS A 384 -9.60 18.70 -17.67
C LYS A 384 -9.09 18.05 -18.99
N ASN A 385 -8.74 18.82 -20.02
CA ASN A 385 -8.37 18.33 -21.36
C ASN A 385 -6.94 18.67 -21.80
N GLU A 386 -6.08 19.20 -20.94
CA GLU A 386 -4.70 19.51 -21.34
C GLU A 386 -3.80 18.26 -21.31
N ASN A 387 -3.12 17.97 -22.43
CA ASN A 387 -2.04 16.98 -22.48
C ASN A 387 -0.84 17.56 -21.74
N ILE A 388 -0.66 17.17 -20.47
CA ILE A 388 0.41 17.66 -19.61
C ILE A 388 1.51 16.61 -19.48
N CYS A 389 2.77 17.04 -19.57
CA CYS A 389 3.91 16.21 -19.20
C CYS A 389 4.90 16.94 -18.27
N TYR A 390 5.77 16.17 -17.62
CA TYR A 390 6.68 16.64 -16.57
C TYR A 390 8.12 16.31 -16.91
N LEU A 391 9.00 17.30 -16.77
CA LEU A 391 10.43 17.16 -17.06
C LEU A 391 11.24 17.11 -15.76
N VAL A 392 11.84 15.96 -15.45
CA VAL A 392 12.58 15.71 -14.20
C VAL A 392 14.04 15.35 -14.46
N PRO A 393 14.97 15.65 -13.52
CA PRO A 393 16.38 15.26 -13.67
C PRO A 393 16.58 13.80 -13.26
N CYS A 394 17.52 13.07 -13.87
CA CYS A 394 17.90 11.75 -13.36
C CYS A 394 18.55 11.85 -11.96
N ALA A 395 18.45 10.79 -11.17
CA ALA A 395 19.08 10.72 -9.84
C ALA A 395 20.56 10.36 -9.96
N SER A 396 21.43 10.97 -9.14
CA SER A 396 22.83 10.54 -9.07
C SER A 396 23.01 9.19 -8.36
N LYS A 397 22.12 8.85 -7.42
CA LYS A 397 22.06 7.56 -6.74
C LYS A 397 21.09 6.65 -7.48
N LYS A 398 21.51 5.42 -7.81
CA LYS A 398 20.68 4.39 -8.45
C LYS A 398 20.30 3.31 -7.43
N ALA A 399 19.15 2.67 -7.62
CA ALA A 399 18.64 1.58 -6.76
C ALA A 399 18.99 0.17 -7.28
N SER A 400 20.16 -0.01 -7.90
CA SER A 400 20.51 -1.19 -8.69
C SER A 400 20.64 -2.51 -7.92
N ASN A 401 20.83 -2.47 -6.60
CA ASN A 401 21.02 -3.68 -5.78
C ASN A 401 19.71 -4.33 -5.30
N LEU A 402 18.54 -3.72 -5.58
CA LEU A 402 17.26 -4.11 -4.98
C LEU A 402 16.25 -4.67 -5.99
N LEU A 403 16.59 -4.77 -7.28
CA LEU A 403 15.58 -4.88 -8.33
C LEU A 403 15.91 -5.98 -9.37
N GLN A 404 14.86 -6.64 -9.87
CA GLN A 404 14.95 -7.64 -10.95
C GLN A 404 15.20 -6.95 -12.29
N TYR A 405 16.13 -7.50 -13.08
CA TYR A 405 16.45 -7.01 -14.43
C TYR A 405 15.73 -7.84 -15.49
N PHE A 406 15.34 -7.18 -16.58
CA PHE A 406 14.78 -7.82 -17.78
C PHE A 406 15.84 -7.89 -18.88
N THR A 407 15.84 -8.99 -19.66
CA THR A 407 16.87 -9.30 -20.67
C THR A 407 16.47 -9.00 -22.12
N ASN A 408 15.19 -8.69 -22.40
CA ASN A 408 14.66 -8.71 -23.78
C ASN A 408 14.24 -7.35 -24.37
N ASN A 409 14.70 -6.23 -23.82
CA ASN A 409 14.38 -4.90 -24.37
C ASN A 409 15.60 -4.31 -25.10
N SER A 410 15.44 -3.86 -26.36
CA SER A 410 16.51 -3.15 -27.11
C SER A 410 16.60 -1.67 -26.70
N LEU A 411 17.79 -1.05 -26.84
CA LEU A 411 17.93 0.41 -26.60
C LEU A 411 17.18 1.20 -27.69
N ASP A 412 16.92 0.54 -28.81
CA ASP A 412 16.13 1.12 -29.90
C ASP A 412 14.67 1.37 -29.50
N ASN A 413 14.21 0.75 -28.42
CA ASN A 413 12.85 0.94 -27.88
C ASN A 413 12.73 2.18 -26.99
N LEU A 414 13.82 2.92 -26.76
CA LEU A 414 13.78 4.18 -26.01
C LEU A 414 13.02 5.24 -26.81
N VAL A 415 12.20 6.05 -26.14
CA VAL A 415 11.52 7.17 -26.82
C VAL A 415 12.56 8.11 -27.43
N PHE A 416 12.26 8.66 -28.61
CA PHE A 416 13.14 9.51 -29.39
C PHE A 416 14.42 8.82 -29.88
N ASN A 417 14.35 7.51 -30.19
CA ASN A 417 15.51 6.80 -30.70
C ASN A 417 15.97 7.32 -32.07
N GLU A 418 15.04 7.73 -32.93
CA GLU A 418 15.38 8.30 -34.25
C GLU A 418 16.20 9.58 -34.11
N GLU A 419 15.87 10.44 -33.14
CA GLU A 419 16.54 11.72 -32.93
C GLU A 419 17.80 11.62 -32.06
N LEU A 420 17.79 10.71 -31.07
CA LEU A 420 18.83 10.65 -30.05
C LEU A 420 19.67 9.38 -30.07
N GLY A 421 19.33 8.38 -30.87
CA GLY A 421 19.98 7.08 -30.92
C GLY A 421 21.49 7.18 -31.19
N GLU A 422 21.89 7.95 -32.20
CA GLU A 422 23.30 8.13 -32.54
C GLU A 422 24.08 8.88 -31.45
N PHE A 423 23.47 9.90 -30.82
CA PHE A 423 24.09 10.60 -29.69
C PHE A 423 24.24 9.68 -28.46
N ARG A 424 23.28 8.79 -28.22
CA ARG A 424 23.36 7.78 -27.14
C ARG A 424 24.51 6.81 -27.40
N LYS A 425 24.62 6.28 -28.62
CA LYS A 425 25.73 5.39 -29.03
C LYS A 425 27.08 6.09 -28.89
N GLU A 426 27.19 7.34 -29.33
CA GLU A 426 28.40 8.15 -29.21
C GLU A 426 28.82 8.32 -27.75
N LEU A 427 27.88 8.68 -26.86
CA LEU A 427 28.18 8.91 -25.45
C LEU A 427 28.52 7.62 -24.70
N ILE A 428 27.86 6.50 -25.03
CA ILE A 428 28.21 5.17 -24.52
C ILE A 428 29.64 4.82 -24.95
N ARG A 429 30.00 5.00 -26.22
CA ARG A 429 31.35 4.75 -26.73
C ARG A 429 32.40 5.62 -26.02
N ILE A 430 32.11 6.90 -25.79
CA ILE A 430 33.00 7.79 -25.02
C ILE A 430 33.21 7.24 -23.61
N LEU A 431 32.13 6.84 -22.93
CA LEU A 431 32.20 6.32 -21.57
C LEU A 431 32.86 4.93 -21.49
N GLU A 432 32.72 4.11 -22.52
CA GLU A 432 33.41 2.82 -22.63
C GLU A 432 34.91 2.99 -22.88
N ASN A 433 35.33 4.07 -23.55
CA ASN A 433 36.74 4.35 -23.81
C ASN A 433 37.43 5.10 -22.66
N THR A 434 36.71 5.53 -21.62
CA THR A 434 37.29 6.22 -20.46
C THR A 434 37.43 5.29 -19.26
N ASN A 435 38.61 5.29 -18.63
CA ASN A 435 38.89 4.44 -17.46
C ASN A 435 38.24 4.95 -16.16
N SER A 436 37.88 6.23 -16.13
CA SER A 436 37.26 6.91 -14.99
C SER A 436 36.64 8.23 -15.43
N HIS A 437 35.69 8.74 -14.65
CA HIS A 437 35.18 10.10 -14.79
C HIS A 437 35.30 10.85 -13.45
N THR A 438 35.25 12.18 -13.45
CA THR A 438 35.34 12.96 -12.21
C THR A 438 34.02 13.65 -11.86
N ARG A 439 33.67 13.63 -10.58
CA ARG A 439 32.45 14.27 -10.03
C ARG A 439 32.82 15.23 -8.90
N LYS A 440 32.24 16.43 -8.92
CA LYS A 440 32.35 17.38 -7.80
C LYS A 440 31.40 16.97 -6.67
N LYS A 441 31.94 16.56 -5.53
CA LYS A 441 31.16 16.20 -4.31
C LYS A 441 31.46 17.19 -3.18
N ALA A 442 30.45 17.49 -2.38
CA ALA A 442 30.65 18.21 -1.12
C ALA A 442 31.15 17.21 -0.06
N ILE A 443 32.38 17.37 0.41
CA ILE A 443 32.99 16.55 1.45
C ILE A 443 33.39 17.50 2.58
N LYS A 444 32.75 17.37 3.75
CA LYS A 444 32.95 18.26 4.91
C LYS A 444 32.80 19.75 4.56
N GLY A 445 31.77 20.09 3.76
CA GLY A 445 31.49 21.47 3.35
C GLY A 445 32.34 22.01 2.18
N GLN A 446 33.41 21.31 1.78
CA GLN A 446 34.24 21.70 0.64
C GLN A 446 33.87 20.92 -0.64
N LYS A 447 33.84 21.60 -1.79
CA LYS A 447 33.68 20.94 -3.09
C LYS A 447 35.01 20.33 -3.49
N LYS A 448 35.09 18.99 -3.50
CA LYS A 448 36.25 18.24 -3.97
C LYS A 448 35.88 17.47 -5.23
N GLU A 449 36.82 17.37 -6.16
CA GLU A 449 36.71 16.46 -7.29
C GLU A 449 37.04 15.05 -6.82
N VAL A 450 36.18 14.11 -7.15
CA VAL A 450 36.32 12.69 -6.82
C VAL A 450 36.38 11.93 -8.13
N GLN A 451 37.44 11.15 -8.33
CA GLN A 451 37.56 10.23 -9.44
C GLN A 451 36.70 8.99 -9.17
N LEU A 452 35.79 8.68 -10.08
CA LEU A 452 34.89 7.54 -10.02
C LEU A 452 35.40 6.48 -10.99
N LYS A 453 35.59 5.26 -10.47
CA LYS A 453 36.00 4.12 -11.31
C LYS A 453 34.90 3.82 -12.33
N LYS A 454 35.31 3.44 -13.54
CA LYS A 454 34.39 3.00 -14.58
C LYS A 454 33.52 1.84 -14.08
N GLN A 455 32.21 2.00 -14.18
CA GLN A 455 31.25 0.91 -14.06
C GLN A 455 31.07 0.29 -15.44
N LYS A 456 31.19 -1.04 -15.55
CA LYS A 456 30.82 -1.75 -16.78
C LYS A 456 29.31 -1.64 -16.95
N ILE A 457 28.87 -1.08 -18.07
CA ILE A 457 27.45 -0.97 -18.40
C ILE A 457 27.01 -2.28 -19.03
N ASP A 458 26.11 -2.99 -18.36
CA ASP A 458 25.50 -4.21 -18.88
C ASP A 458 24.22 -3.87 -19.63
N LEU A 459 24.34 -3.71 -20.96
CA LEU A 459 23.20 -3.38 -21.82
C LEU A 459 22.14 -4.49 -21.88
N GLN A 460 22.39 -5.68 -21.36
CA GLN A 460 21.40 -6.75 -21.28
C GLN A 460 20.57 -6.70 -19.99
N LYS A 461 21.06 -6.03 -18.94
CA LYS A 461 20.35 -5.92 -17.66
C LYS A 461 19.67 -4.57 -17.53
N ARG A 462 18.34 -4.55 -17.68
CA ARG A 462 17.58 -3.30 -17.70
C ARG A 462 16.41 -3.27 -16.73
N ILE A 463 16.05 -2.06 -16.35
CA ILE A 463 14.91 -1.77 -15.50
C ILE A 463 14.29 -0.43 -15.91
N GLU A 464 13.01 -0.25 -15.62
CA GLU A 464 12.32 1.03 -15.82
C GLU A 464 13.06 2.19 -15.14
N ALA A 465 13.19 3.30 -15.86
CA ALA A 465 14.02 4.42 -15.45
C ALA A 465 13.59 5.01 -14.09
N TYR A 466 12.28 5.10 -13.82
CA TYR A 466 11.79 5.60 -12.53
C TYR A 466 12.21 4.70 -11.36
N LYS A 467 12.16 3.37 -11.55
CA LYS A 467 12.63 2.40 -10.55
C LYS A 467 14.14 2.51 -10.33
N LEU A 468 14.91 2.69 -11.40
CA LEU A 468 16.37 2.88 -11.28
C LEU A 468 16.71 4.14 -10.46
N TYR A 469 15.98 5.24 -10.66
CA TYR A 469 16.25 6.53 -10.03
C TYR A 469 15.56 6.76 -8.67
N SER A 470 14.72 5.84 -8.21
CA SER A 470 13.97 5.87 -6.94
C SER A 470 14.81 6.32 -5.73
N ALA A 471 16.07 5.90 -5.65
CA ALA A 471 16.97 6.28 -4.55
C ALA A 471 17.35 7.77 -4.48
N GLY A 472 16.98 8.60 -5.46
CA GLY A 472 17.24 10.04 -5.48
C GLY A 472 16.19 10.85 -4.73
N LYS A 473 16.55 11.96 -4.07
CA LYS A 473 15.64 12.78 -3.25
C LYS A 473 14.30 13.17 -3.91
N LEU A 474 14.34 13.56 -5.19
CA LEU A 474 13.12 13.92 -5.94
C LEU A 474 12.21 12.70 -6.13
N TYR A 475 12.80 11.57 -6.49
CA TYR A 475 12.07 10.32 -6.69
C TYR A 475 11.60 9.77 -5.36
N GLY A 476 12.43 9.70 -4.32
CA GLY A 476 12.03 9.28 -2.97
C GLY A 476 10.87 10.09 -2.38
N ALA A 477 10.79 11.38 -2.67
CA ALA A 477 9.65 12.22 -2.29
C ALA A 477 8.40 11.92 -3.14
N ALA A 478 8.59 11.61 -4.42
CA ALA A 478 7.55 11.15 -5.33
C ALA A 478 7.15 9.66 -5.12
N ASP A 479 8.02 8.82 -4.53
CA ASP A 479 7.98 7.34 -4.38
C ASP A 479 6.95 6.87 -3.36
N SER A 480 6.26 7.80 -2.71
CA SER A 480 4.94 7.45 -2.15
C SER A 480 3.90 7.15 -3.23
N ILE A 481 4.27 7.25 -4.52
CA ILE A 481 3.51 6.77 -5.66
C ILE A 481 4.28 5.61 -6.31
N ASN A 482 3.71 4.42 -6.26
CA ASN A 482 4.04 3.35 -7.19
C ASN A 482 3.51 3.78 -8.57
N TRP A 483 4.34 4.44 -9.39
CA TRP A 483 3.87 5.07 -10.64
C TRP A 483 3.14 4.02 -11.48
N THR A 484 1.86 4.26 -11.75
CA THR A 484 1.15 3.44 -12.74
C THR A 484 1.77 3.68 -14.12
N ASN A 485 1.62 2.71 -15.03
CA ASN A 485 2.11 2.86 -16.41
C ASN A 485 1.60 4.16 -17.07
N ASN A 486 0.39 4.62 -16.75
CA ASN A 486 -0.16 5.87 -17.28
C ASN A 486 0.50 7.12 -16.70
N GLN A 487 0.87 7.12 -15.42
CA GLN A 487 1.60 8.22 -14.80
C GLN A 487 3.03 8.30 -15.32
N ALA A 488 3.72 7.16 -15.41
CA ALA A 488 5.08 7.09 -15.93
C ALA A 488 5.16 7.59 -17.39
N LYS A 489 4.12 7.35 -18.20
CA LYS A 489 4.05 7.89 -19.57
C LYS A 489 4.02 9.41 -19.67
N LYS A 490 3.63 10.12 -18.61
CA LYS A 490 3.61 11.59 -18.54
C LYS A 490 4.93 12.20 -18.05
N VAL A 491 5.87 11.38 -17.59
CA VAL A 491 7.13 11.86 -16.98
C VAL A 491 8.30 11.57 -17.91
N TYR A 492 9.01 12.63 -18.28
CA TYR A 492 10.24 12.59 -19.07
C TYR A 492 11.44 12.94 -18.19
N ILE A 493 12.47 12.10 -18.27
CA ILE A 493 13.66 12.19 -17.44
C ILE A 493 14.84 12.65 -18.31
N ILE A 494 15.48 13.74 -17.89
CA ILE A 494 16.76 14.14 -18.45
C ILE A 494 17.85 13.28 -17.82
N SER A 495 18.32 12.30 -18.60
CA SER A 495 19.38 11.36 -18.26
C SER A 495 20.74 11.87 -18.74
N ALA A 496 21.75 11.74 -17.89
CA ALA A 496 23.12 12.08 -18.26
C ALA A 496 23.69 11.20 -19.39
N LEU A 497 23.27 9.93 -19.48
CA LEU A 497 23.75 8.99 -20.50
C LEU A 497 22.79 8.88 -21.69
N PHE A 498 21.48 9.00 -21.47
CA PHE A 498 20.47 8.72 -22.50
C PHE A 498 19.76 9.96 -23.07
N GLY A 499 20.14 11.17 -22.64
CA GLY A 499 19.51 12.41 -23.10
C GLY A 499 18.15 12.62 -22.45
N ILE A 500 17.06 12.49 -23.19
CA ILE A 500 15.69 12.45 -22.66
C ILE A 500 15.11 11.05 -22.85
N ILE A 501 14.46 10.51 -21.81
CA ILE A 501 13.81 9.20 -21.81
C ILE A 501 12.47 9.31 -21.08
N ARG A 502 11.52 8.42 -21.38
CA ARG A 502 10.28 8.32 -20.60
C ARG A 502 10.52 7.51 -19.33
N ALA A 503 9.77 7.78 -18.28
CA ALA A 503 9.99 7.14 -16.98
C ALA A 503 9.82 5.61 -16.99
N ASP A 504 8.94 5.09 -17.83
CA ASP A 504 8.68 3.66 -18.06
C ASP A 504 9.68 3.01 -19.03
N ASN A 505 10.65 3.75 -19.56
CA ASN A 505 11.67 3.17 -20.45
C ASN A 505 12.66 2.31 -19.67
N TYR A 506 13.01 1.15 -20.25
CA TYR A 506 13.98 0.22 -19.67
C TYR A 506 15.41 0.62 -20.02
N ILE A 507 16.19 0.96 -19.00
CA ILE A 507 17.59 1.39 -19.12
C ILE A 507 18.51 0.53 -18.24
N PRO A 508 19.79 0.37 -18.62
CA PRO A 508 20.77 -0.32 -17.80
C PRO A 508 21.20 0.50 -16.58
N ASP A 509 21.79 -0.15 -15.59
CA ASP A 509 22.46 0.56 -14.50
C ASP A 509 23.74 1.25 -15.00
N TYR A 510 23.98 2.47 -14.53
CA TYR A 510 25.14 3.29 -14.88
C TYR A 510 25.38 4.39 -13.83
N ASP A 511 26.64 4.73 -13.58
CA ASP A 511 27.02 5.89 -12.76
C ASP A 511 27.53 7.03 -13.65
N LEU A 512 26.62 7.91 -14.06
CA LEU A 512 26.96 9.17 -14.73
C LEU A 512 25.94 10.25 -14.36
N ALA A 513 26.42 11.44 -14.00
CA ALA A 513 25.63 12.63 -13.78
C ALA A 513 26.00 13.71 -14.81
N LEU A 514 25.06 14.60 -15.14
CA LEU A 514 25.32 15.68 -16.11
C LEU A 514 26.51 16.59 -15.73
N SER A 515 26.78 16.71 -14.43
CA SER A 515 27.88 17.50 -13.89
C SER A 515 29.25 16.84 -13.97
N ASP A 516 29.32 15.58 -14.41
CA ASP A 516 30.57 14.83 -14.43
C ASP A 516 31.41 15.18 -15.65
N SER A 517 32.73 15.17 -15.46
CA SER A 517 33.72 15.32 -16.53
C SER A 517 34.13 13.95 -17.03
N LEU A 518 33.97 13.69 -18.33
CA LEU A 518 34.15 12.37 -18.94
C LEU A 518 35.61 12.00 -19.19
N ASP A 519 36.49 12.98 -19.44
CA ASP A 519 37.86 12.74 -19.92
C ASP A 519 38.90 13.65 -19.25
N GLY A 520 38.56 14.30 -18.13
CA GLY A 520 39.44 15.23 -17.42
C GLY A 520 39.67 16.58 -18.13
N LYS A 521 39.22 16.78 -19.38
CA LYS A 521 39.43 18.02 -20.16
C LYS A 521 38.27 19.01 -20.07
N ASN A 522 37.54 19.05 -18.95
CA ASN A 522 36.31 19.82 -18.79
C ASN A 522 35.18 19.44 -19.78
N ASN A 523 35.22 18.25 -20.39
CA ASN A 523 34.13 17.73 -21.21
C ASN A 523 33.05 17.15 -20.31
N LEU A 524 32.15 18.04 -19.89
CA LEU A 524 31.01 17.68 -19.06
C LEU A 524 29.96 16.95 -19.89
N ALA A 525 29.31 15.92 -19.34
CA ALA A 525 28.14 15.30 -19.97
C ALA A 525 27.06 16.35 -20.32
N ARG A 526 26.91 17.40 -19.51
CA ARG A 526 26.06 18.56 -19.82
C ARG A 526 26.45 19.31 -21.09
N LYS A 527 27.76 19.47 -21.37
CA LYS A 527 28.22 20.12 -22.61
C LYS A 527 27.91 19.23 -23.82
N PHE A 528 28.06 17.92 -23.67
CA PHE A 528 27.71 16.98 -24.73
C PHE A 528 26.24 17.11 -25.16
N TRP A 529 25.32 17.21 -24.20
CA TRP A 529 23.88 17.34 -24.48
C TRP A 529 23.40 18.75 -24.82
N LYS A 530 24.28 19.76 -24.78
CA LYS A 530 23.89 21.15 -24.97
C LYS A 530 23.26 21.38 -26.35
N GLY A 531 22.00 21.83 -26.39
CA GLY A 531 21.24 22.12 -27.62
C GLY A 531 20.72 20.89 -28.36
N LYS A 532 21.25 19.69 -28.09
CA LYS A 532 20.87 18.45 -28.78
C LYS A 532 19.47 17.94 -28.40
N LEU A 533 18.95 18.36 -27.24
CA LEU A 533 17.63 17.94 -26.74
C LEU A 533 16.51 18.91 -27.13
N ASP A 534 16.85 20.05 -27.74
CA ASP A 534 15.92 21.16 -27.96
C ASP A 534 14.81 20.77 -28.95
N ASN A 535 15.17 20.10 -30.06
CA ASN A 535 14.18 19.63 -31.04
C ASN A 535 13.18 18.63 -30.42
N THR A 536 13.67 17.75 -29.55
CA THR A 536 12.81 16.78 -28.85
C THR A 536 11.82 17.47 -27.91
N ILE A 537 12.22 18.54 -27.23
CA ILE A 537 11.31 19.34 -26.41
C ILE A 537 10.27 20.04 -27.28
N GLN A 538 10.63 20.57 -28.45
CA GLN A 538 9.67 21.15 -29.38
C GLN A 538 8.63 20.13 -29.84
N LYS A 539 9.05 18.92 -30.21
CA LYS A 539 8.12 17.82 -30.54
C LYS A 539 7.19 17.50 -29.39
N LEU A 540 7.72 17.41 -28.16
CA LEU A 540 6.91 17.20 -26.98
C LEU A 540 5.90 18.33 -26.73
N LEU A 541 6.23 19.59 -27.02
CA LEU A 541 5.31 20.72 -26.91
C LEU A 541 4.23 20.72 -28.01
N ILE A 542 4.50 20.13 -29.16
CA ILE A 542 3.50 19.96 -30.22
C ILE A 542 2.51 18.85 -29.82
N GLU A 543 3.01 17.74 -29.27
CA GLU A 543 2.19 16.61 -28.82
C GLU A 543 1.44 16.89 -27.50
N ASN A 544 2.02 17.75 -26.65
CA ASN A 544 1.54 18.05 -25.31
C ASN A 544 1.32 19.54 -25.13
N SER A 545 0.16 19.92 -24.61
CA SER A 545 -0.22 21.31 -24.36
C SER A 545 0.74 22.04 -23.40
N THR A 546 1.29 21.33 -22.41
CA THR A 546 2.10 21.94 -21.34
C THR A 546 3.21 20.99 -20.85
N ILE A 547 4.45 21.51 -20.74
CA ILE A 547 5.57 20.81 -20.12
C ILE A 547 6.01 21.52 -18.84
N PHE A 548 5.82 20.89 -17.68
CA PHE A 548 6.28 21.43 -16.40
C PHE A 548 7.76 21.12 -16.14
N ASN A 549 8.54 22.17 -15.89
CA ASN A 549 9.98 22.09 -15.66
C ASN A 549 10.32 21.90 -14.17
N LEU A 550 10.65 20.67 -13.79
CA LEU A 550 11.12 20.31 -12.44
C LEU A 550 12.64 20.14 -12.36
N LEU A 551 13.37 20.57 -13.39
CA LEU A 551 14.81 20.43 -13.46
C LEU A 551 15.53 21.36 -12.48
N SER A 552 16.66 20.88 -11.98
CA SER A 552 17.62 21.77 -11.31
C SER A 552 18.27 22.73 -12.31
N LYS A 553 18.79 23.85 -11.83
CA LYS A 553 19.53 24.83 -12.65
C LYS A 553 20.65 24.19 -13.47
N GLU A 554 21.29 23.14 -12.96
CA GLU A 554 22.34 22.43 -13.68
C GLU A 554 21.81 21.57 -14.83
N TYR A 555 20.67 20.91 -14.63
CA TYR A 555 20.04 20.11 -15.67
C TYR A 555 19.43 20.99 -16.76
N SER A 556 18.79 22.12 -16.40
CA SER A 556 18.20 23.02 -17.41
C SER A 556 19.22 23.61 -18.38
N LYS A 557 20.52 23.64 -18.04
CA LYS A 557 21.58 24.20 -18.90
C LYS A 557 21.79 23.41 -20.20
N VAL A 558 21.33 22.16 -20.29
CA VAL A 558 21.38 21.38 -21.55
C VAL A 558 20.53 22.02 -22.64
N PHE A 559 19.50 22.79 -22.29
CA PHE A 559 18.65 23.48 -23.26
C PHE A 559 19.17 24.86 -23.62
N ASN A 560 18.90 25.33 -24.84
CA ASN A 560 19.09 26.73 -25.20
C ASN A 560 18.06 27.63 -24.50
N ASN A 561 18.25 28.94 -24.58
CA ASN A 561 17.42 29.87 -23.80
C ASN A 561 16.01 29.93 -24.35
N GLU A 562 15.86 29.83 -25.66
CA GLU A 562 14.60 29.77 -26.39
C GLU A 562 13.77 28.58 -25.88
N THR A 563 14.36 27.38 -25.89
CA THR A 563 13.71 26.16 -25.39
C THR A 563 13.33 26.26 -23.90
N LYS A 564 14.16 26.88 -23.06
CA LYS A 564 13.82 27.06 -21.63
C LYS A 564 12.62 27.97 -21.42
N GLN A 565 12.44 28.99 -22.26
CA GLN A 565 11.33 29.95 -22.13
C GLN A 565 9.98 29.30 -22.46
N LEU A 566 9.99 28.21 -23.24
CA LEU A 566 8.78 27.45 -23.56
C LEU A 566 8.34 26.49 -22.45
N LEU A 567 9.20 26.22 -21.46
CA LEU A 567 8.87 25.30 -20.38
C LEU A 567 8.16 26.03 -19.23
N THR A 568 7.06 25.46 -18.77
CA THR A 568 6.27 26.02 -17.67
C THR A 568 7.00 25.84 -16.34
N SER A 569 7.33 26.96 -15.68
CA SER A 569 7.92 26.93 -14.34
C SER A 569 6.88 26.52 -13.30
N THR A 570 7.28 25.70 -12.34
CA THR A 570 6.46 25.42 -11.16
C THR A 570 6.49 26.60 -10.19
N ASN A 571 5.33 27.06 -9.71
CA ASN A 571 5.20 28.11 -8.68
C ASN A 571 5.56 27.61 -7.27
N ILE A 572 6.60 26.78 -7.15
CA ILE A 572 7.07 26.26 -5.86
C ILE A 572 7.86 27.38 -5.17
N GLU A 573 7.35 27.85 -4.04
CA GLU A 573 8.02 28.87 -3.23
C GLU A 573 9.43 28.43 -2.83
N ARG A 574 10.40 29.32 -3.10
CA ARG A 574 11.80 29.12 -2.76
C ARG A 574 12.18 30.06 -1.61
N THR A 575 12.32 29.53 -0.40
CA THR A 575 12.97 30.28 0.67
C THR A 575 14.50 30.21 0.49
N LYS A 576 15.25 31.19 1.02
CA LYS A 576 16.71 31.25 0.88
C LYS A 576 17.43 29.99 1.40
N ASN A 577 16.80 29.24 2.31
CA ASN A 577 17.37 28.05 2.94
C ASN A 577 17.04 26.73 2.19
N ASP A 578 16.20 26.77 1.15
CA ASP A 578 15.63 25.55 0.54
C ASP A 578 16.52 24.86 -0.51
N ARG A 579 17.71 25.37 -0.83
CA ARG A 579 18.50 24.82 -1.96
C ARG A 579 18.76 23.31 -1.86
N SER A 580 18.91 22.77 -0.65
CA SER A 580 19.12 21.33 -0.39
C SER A 580 17.83 20.50 -0.39
N ASP A 581 16.68 21.17 -0.23
CA ASP A 581 15.33 20.58 -0.12
C ASP A 581 14.49 20.76 -1.39
N MET A 582 14.91 21.61 -2.34
CA MET A 582 14.22 21.79 -3.63
C MET A 582 13.90 20.49 -4.37
N PRO A 583 14.80 19.49 -4.45
CA PRO A 583 14.45 18.21 -5.08
C PRO A 583 13.27 17.52 -4.39
N ASN A 584 13.19 17.59 -3.05
CA ASN A 584 12.12 17.01 -2.25
C ASN A 584 10.81 17.77 -2.49
N LYS A 585 10.82 19.10 -2.45
CA LYS A 585 9.66 19.94 -2.80
C LYS A 585 9.14 19.68 -4.21
N ASN A 586 10.05 19.57 -5.19
CA ASN A 586 9.72 19.20 -6.56
C ASN A 586 9.08 17.81 -6.65
N GLY A 587 9.57 16.84 -5.87
CA GLY A 587 8.99 15.49 -5.81
C GLY A 587 7.59 15.48 -5.19
N ILE A 588 7.36 16.22 -4.10
CA ILE A 588 6.04 16.40 -3.49
C ILE A 588 5.08 17.09 -4.47
N TRP A 589 5.54 18.15 -5.14
CA TRP A 589 4.75 18.86 -6.14
C TRP A 589 4.38 17.92 -7.30
N LEU A 590 5.35 17.20 -7.85
CA LEU A 590 5.13 16.23 -8.93
C LEU A 590 4.10 15.18 -8.52
N LYS A 591 4.22 14.66 -7.29
CA LYS A 591 3.27 13.71 -6.73
C LYS A 591 1.84 14.24 -6.76
N ASN A 592 1.64 15.48 -6.32
CA ASN A 592 0.31 16.08 -6.23
C ASN A 592 -0.31 16.38 -7.61
N HIS A 593 0.49 16.42 -8.67
CA HIS A 593 0.01 16.72 -10.03
C HIS A 593 -0.07 15.47 -10.93
N LEU A 594 0.53 14.35 -10.53
CA LEU A 594 0.40 13.06 -11.22
C LEU A 594 -0.82 12.25 -10.78
N LEU A 595 -1.42 12.58 -9.64
CA LEU A 595 -2.67 12.00 -9.11
C LEU A 595 -3.87 12.75 -9.72
#